data_AF-A0A1H6G8E0-F1
#
_entry.id   AF-A0A1H6G8E0-F1
#
_cell.length_a   1.000
_cell.length_b   1.000
_cell.length_c   1.000
_cell.angle_alpha   90.00
_cell.angle_beta   90.00
_cell.angle_gamma   90.00
#
_symmetry.space_group_name_H-M   'P 1'
#
loop_
_entity.id
_entity.type
_entity.pdbx_description
1 polymer ?
#
loop_
_entity_poly.entity_id
_entity_poly.type
_entity_poly.pdbx_seq_one_letter_code
_entity_poly.pdbx_strand_id
1 'polypeptide(L)'
;MTIRERLRLTGKRATLLVRVLQLLMVAILVTGFWVGSLSMVVNATIGLLVSQLPAFFSRRYGFTMNVGLVLWITVPMILHALGTVPLPGLDFLTPYQAVWWWDHLTHALSSSLVAGVGYATARALDVHTDAVNFPPTFLFVYLLIFMMAFGVVWELYEFYVTVAAQLLGVPGILMQYGLEDTVLDLAYDLVGALLVSGLGTAYLTDVSNQLADLLGTRAP
;
A
#
# COMPACT_ATOMS: atom_id res chain seq x y z
N MET A 1 7.72 -6.40 -35.29
CA MET A 1 7.88 -5.77 -33.96
C MET A 1 8.28 -6.85 -32.96
N THR A 2 9.45 -6.75 -32.34
CA THR A 2 10.05 -7.81 -31.51
C THR A 2 9.58 -7.75 -30.05
N ILE A 3 9.66 -8.87 -29.32
CA ILE A 3 9.25 -8.98 -27.90
C ILE A 3 10.03 -7.98 -27.02
N ARG A 4 11.32 -7.75 -27.32
CA ARG A 4 12.16 -6.78 -26.61
C ARG A 4 11.70 -5.33 -26.81
N GLU A 5 11.20 -4.99 -27.99
CA GLU A 5 10.62 -3.66 -28.26
C GLU A 5 9.29 -3.48 -27.51
N ARG A 6 8.45 -4.52 -27.46
CA ARG A 6 7.20 -4.50 -26.66
C ARG A 6 7.50 -4.29 -25.18
N LEU A 7 8.43 -5.04 -24.60
CA LEU A 7 8.82 -4.91 -23.18
C LEU A 7 9.39 -3.52 -22.85
N ARG A 8 10.22 -2.95 -23.74
CA ARG A 8 10.78 -1.59 -23.56
C ARG A 8 9.71 -0.50 -23.68
N LEU A 9 8.77 -0.64 -24.61
CA LEU A 9 7.66 0.30 -24.75
C LEU A 9 6.70 0.23 -23.56
N THR A 10 6.41 -0.98 -23.07
CA THR A 10 5.63 -1.18 -21.84
C THR A 10 6.33 -0.54 -20.65
N GLY A 11 7.65 -0.70 -20.51
CA GLY A 11 8.44 -0.04 -19.47
C GLY A 11 8.33 1.49 -19.50
N LYS A 12 8.53 2.10 -20.67
CA LYS A 12 8.41 3.57 -20.84
C LYS A 12 7.00 4.08 -20.55
N ARG A 13 5.97 3.40 -21.05
CA ARG A 13 4.56 3.75 -20.81
C ARG A 13 4.19 3.66 -19.34
N ALA A 14 4.68 2.65 -18.64
CA ALA A 14 4.38 2.49 -17.23
C ALA A 14 5.16 3.46 -16.33
N THR A 15 6.40 3.81 -16.68
CA THR A 15 7.10 4.92 -16.01
C THR A 15 6.36 6.25 -16.22
N LEU A 16 5.84 6.50 -17.42
CA LEU A 16 4.99 7.66 -17.69
C LEU A 16 3.73 7.61 -16.82
N LEU A 17 3.07 6.45 -16.73
CA LEU A 17 1.88 6.28 -15.88
C LEU A 17 2.19 6.63 -14.42
N VAL A 18 3.25 6.09 -13.83
CA VAL A 18 3.65 6.42 -12.44
C VAL A 18 3.85 7.93 -12.27
N ARG A 19 4.54 8.58 -13.21
CA ARG A 19 4.73 10.04 -13.16
C ARG A 19 3.42 10.81 -13.26
N VAL A 20 2.48 10.37 -14.10
CA VAL A 20 1.15 10.96 -14.20
C VAL A 20 0.41 10.81 -12.86
N LEU A 21 0.44 9.62 -12.25
CA LEU A 21 -0.19 9.40 -10.94
C LEU A 21 0.42 10.32 -9.85
N GLN A 22 1.75 10.47 -9.84
CA GLN A 22 2.43 11.39 -8.92
C GLN A 22 2.06 12.85 -9.17
N LEU A 23 1.94 13.28 -10.44
CA LEU A 23 1.48 14.62 -10.78
C LEU A 23 0.04 14.86 -10.32
N LEU A 24 -0.84 13.86 -10.47
CA LEU A 24 -2.20 13.93 -9.93
C LEU A 24 -2.20 14.07 -8.41
N MET A 25 -1.34 13.35 -7.69
CA MET A 25 -1.21 13.51 -6.24
C MET A 25 -0.70 14.91 -5.86
N VAL A 26 0.25 15.48 -6.61
CA VAL A 26 0.67 16.88 -6.41
C VAL A 26 -0.51 17.83 -6.64
N ALA A 27 -1.34 17.60 -7.67
CA ALA A 27 -2.52 18.42 -7.91
C ALA A 27 -3.56 18.30 -6.78
N ILE A 28 -3.77 17.10 -6.23
CA ILE A 28 -4.63 16.88 -5.05
C ILE A 28 -4.05 17.61 -3.83
N LEU A 29 -2.74 17.52 -3.61
CA LEU A 29 -2.07 18.20 -2.50
C LEU A 29 -2.25 19.72 -2.57
N VAL A 30 -1.99 20.32 -3.73
CA VAL A 30 -2.16 21.76 -3.96
C VAL A 30 -3.62 22.18 -3.78
N THR A 31 -4.55 21.41 -4.35
CA THR A 31 -5.99 21.64 -4.16
C THR A 31 -6.37 21.55 -2.69
N GLY A 32 -5.85 20.57 -1.97
CA GLY A 32 -6.09 20.38 -0.53
C GLY A 32 -5.68 21.60 0.29
N PHE A 33 -4.51 22.18 0.01
CA PHE A 33 -4.10 23.44 0.64
C PHE A 33 -5.01 24.61 0.25
N TRP A 34 -5.46 24.67 -1.00
CA TRP A 34 -6.30 25.77 -1.49
C TRP A 34 -7.71 25.76 -0.88
N VAL A 35 -8.31 24.58 -0.70
CA VAL A 35 -9.64 24.42 -0.11
C VAL A 35 -9.60 24.23 1.42
N GLY A 36 -8.40 24.16 2.01
CA GLY A 36 -8.23 23.95 3.45
C GLY A 36 -8.58 22.54 3.92
N SER A 37 -8.50 21.52 3.06
CA SER A 37 -8.82 20.13 3.42
C SER A 37 -7.58 19.41 3.96
N LEU A 38 -7.53 19.21 5.29
CA LEU A 38 -6.43 18.48 5.93
C LEU A 38 -6.38 17.02 5.45
N SER A 39 -7.53 16.38 5.27
CA SER A 39 -7.61 14.99 4.78
C SER A 39 -6.94 14.84 3.40
N MET A 40 -7.23 15.75 2.46
CA MET A 40 -6.59 15.76 1.13
C MET A 40 -5.08 16.00 1.22
N VAL A 41 -4.67 17.00 2.02
CA VAL A 41 -3.25 17.35 2.18
C VAL A 41 -2.47 16.16 2.74
N VAL A 42 -2.98 15.53 3.79
CA VAL A 42 -2.30 14.44 4.47
C VAL A 42 -2.24 13.19 3.58
N ASN A 43 -3.34 12.75 2.98
CA ASN A 43 -3.36 11.58 2.10
C ASN A 43 -2.46 11.76 0.88
N ALA A 44 -2.52 12.93 0.23
CA ALA A 44 -1.66 13.22 -0.92
C ALA A 44 -0.18 13.29 -0.51
N THR A 45 0.14 13.84 0.67
CA THR A 45 1.52 13.91 1.18
C THR A 45 2.07 12.51 1.46
N ILE A 46 1.35 11.68 2.21
CA ILE A 46 1.77 10.31 2.51
C ILE A 46 1.91 9.51 1.22
N GLY A 47 0.90 9.59 0.35
CA GLY A 47 0.96 8.91 -0.93
C GLY A 47 2.19 9.32 -1.72
N LEU A 48 2.52 10.62 -1.78
CA LEU A 48 3.71 11.11 -2.47
C LEU A 48 4.97 10.52 -1.86
N LEU A 49 5.13 10.60 -0.54
CA LEU A 49 6.29 10.03 0.15
C LEU A 49 6.46 8.52 -0.11
N VAL A 50 5.37 7.75 0.00
CA VAL A 50 5.38 6.30 -0.25
C VAL A 50 5.70 5.98 -1.72
N SER A 51 5.14 6.74 -2.67
CA SER A 51 5.42 6.56 -4.11
C SER A 51 6.88 6.83 -4.47
N GLN A 52 7.62 7.55 -3.63
CA GLN A 52 9.05 7.83 -3.84
C GLN A 52 9.96 6.71 -3.31
N LEU A 53 9.45 5.75 -2.54
CA LEU A 53 10.23 4.63 -2.01
C LEU A 53 11.01 3.86 -3.08
N PRO A 54 10.43 3.49 -4.24
CA PRO A 54 11.18 2.79 -5.28
C PRO A 54 12.37 3.60 -5.82
N ALA A 55 12.18 4.91 -5.99
CA ALA A 55 13.24 5.81 -6.44
C ALA A 55 14.32 5.98 -5.36
N PHE A 56 13.92 6.09 -4.09
CA PHE A 56 14.83 6.14 -2.95
C PHE A 56 15.68 4.86 -2.87
N PHE A 57 15.05 3.68 -2.93
CA PHE A 57 15.76 2.40 -2.87
C PHE A 57 16.71 2.21 -4.05
N SER A 58 16.30 2.60 -5.26
CA SER A 58 17.16 2.54 -6.44
C SER A 58 18.39 3.45 -6.30
N ARG A 59 18.23 4.68 -5.79
CA ARG A 59 19.34 5.63 -5.63
C ARG A 59 20.28 5.27 -4.48
N ARG A 60 19.74 4.80 -3.36
CA ARG A 60 20.51 4.58 -2.12
C ARG A 60 21.10 3.18 -2.01
N TYR A 61 20.41 2.17 -2.54
CA TYR A 61 20.79 0.77 -2.38
C TYR A 61 21.02 0.06 -3.72
N GLY A 62 20.88 0.74 -4.87
CA GLY A 62 21.03 0.13 -6.20
C GLY A 62 19.93 -0.86 -6.58
N PHE A 63 18.90 -1.00 -5.74
CA PHE A 63 17.81 -1.95 -5.93
C PHE A 63 16.73 -1.36 -6.86
N THR A 64 16.60 -1.90 -8.08
CA THR A 64 15.56 -1.48 -9.03
C THR A 64 14.34 -2.38 -8.91
N MET A 65 13.20 -1.80 -8.55
CA MET A 65 11.91 -2.49 -8.54
C MET A 65 11.34 -2.62 -9.96
N ASN A 66 10.71 -3.74 -10.25
CA ASN A 66 9.96 -3.88 -11.50
C ASN A 66 8.76 -2.91 -11.48
N VAL A 67 8.32 -2.53 -12.67
CA VAL A 67 7.19 -1.60 -12.86
C VAL A 67 5.91 -2.06 -12.16
N GLY A 68 5.63 -3.37 -12.16
CA GLY A 68 4.45 -3.92 -11.52
C GLY A 68 4.43 -3.63 -10.02
N LEU A 69 5.57 -3.82 -9.35
CA LEU A 69 5.73 -3.52 -7.92
C LEU A 69 5.61 -2.02 -7.65
N VAL A 70 6.17 -1.17 -8.52
CA VAL A 70 6.01 0.29 -8.40
C VAL A 70 4.54 0.69 -8.52
N LEU A 71 3.80 0.11 -9.45
CA LEU A 71 2.36 0.36 -9.60
C LEU A 71 1.57 -0.20 -8.42
N TRP A 72 1.93 -1.38 -7.91
CA TRP A 72 1.30 -1.97 -6.73
C TRP A 72 1.49 -1.12 -5.47
N ILE A 73 2.58 -0.37 -5.37
CA ILE A 73 2.81 0.64 -4.32
C ILE A 73 2.03 1.93 -4.61
N THR A 74 2.05 2.42 -5.86
CA THR A 74 1.57 3.77 -6.19
C THR A 74 0.05 3.84 -6.34
N VAL A 75 -0.58 2.80 -6.89
CA VAL A 75 -2.03 2.77 -7.17
C VAL A 75 -2.89 2.86 -5.89
N PRO A 76 -2.62 2.11 -4.80
CA PRO A 76 -3.37 2.26 -3.57
C PRO A 76 -3.28 3.69 -3.01
N MET A 77 -2.09 4.31 -3.09
CA MET A 77 -1.84 5.66 -2.57
C MET A 77 -2.63 6.74 -3.32
N ILE A 78 -2.71 6.67 -4.66
CA ILE A 78 -3.54 7.60 -5.42
C ILE A 78 -5.03 7.36 -5.17
N LEU A 79 -5.46 6.11 -4.97
CA LEU A 79 -6.88 5.81 -4.67
C LEU A 79 -7.29 6.38 -3.31
N HIS A 80 -6.47 6.24 -2.27
CA HIS A 80 -6.72 6.91 -0.98
C HIS A 80 -6.80 8.44 -1.16
N ALA A 81 -5.82 9.05 -1.85
CA ALA A 81 -5.84 10.49 -2.09
C ALA A 81 -7.08 10.94 -2.89
N LEU A 82 -7.46 10.23 -3.95
CA LEU A 82 -8.66 10.50 -4.74
C LEU A 82 -9.95 10.32 -3.94
N GLY A 83 -9.98 9.36 -3.01
CA GLY A 83 -11.11 9.12 -2.14
C GLY A 83 -11.50 10.33 -1.29
N THR A 84 -10.56 11.24 -1.03
CA THR A 84 -10.77 12.47 -0.25
C THR A 84 -11.17 13.68 -1.08
N VAL A 85 -11.10 13.58 -2.41
CA VAL A 85 -11.41 14.70 -3.32
C VAL A 85 -12.94 14.80 -3.44
N PRO A 86 -13.55 15.99 -3.26
CA PRO A 86 -14.97 16.19 -3.51
C PRO A 86 -15.35 15.85 -4.95
N LEU A 87 -16.51 15.23 -5.14
CA LEU A 87 -17.00 14.88 -6.47
C LEU A 87 -17.42 16.14 -7.24
N PRO A 88 -17.05 16.28 -8.54
CA PRO A 88 -17.43 17.45 -9.33
C PRO A 88 -18.96 17.64 -9.37
N GLY A 89 -19.43 18.79 -8.87
CA GLY A 89 -20.87 19.12 -8.83
C GLY A 89 -21.61 18.55 -7.61
N LEU A 90 -20.92 17.81 -6.73
CA LEU A 90 -21.39 17.33 -5.44
C LEU A 90 -20.30 17.62 -4.40
N ASP A 91 -19.95 18.90 -4.23
CA ASP A 91 -18.80 19.35 -3.44
C ASP A 91 -18.86 18.97 -1.93
N PHE A 92 -19.99 18.41 -1.49
CA PHE A 92 -20.25 17.90 -0.15
C PHE A 92 -20.11 16.36 -0.02
N LEU A 93 -19.85 15.65 -1.12
CA LEU A 93 -19.64 14.20 -1.14
C LEU A 93 -18.26 13.85 -1.71
N THR A 94 -17.53 13.01 -0.99
CA THR A 94 -16.31 12.39 -1.48
C THR A 94 -16.59 10.94 -1.93
N PRO A 95 -15.71 10.29 -2.72
CA PRO A 95 -15.86 8.87 -3.03
C PRO A 95 -15.99 7.97 -1.79
N TYR A 96 -15.30 8.29 -0.69
CA TYR A 96 -15.46 7.57 0.59
C TYR A 96 -16.91 7.60 1.11
N GLN A 97 -17.65 8.67 0.85
CA GLN A 97 -19.04 8.82 1.28
C GLN A 97 -20.04 8.33 0.23
N ALA A 98 -19.73 8.50 -1.06
CA ALA A 98 -20.66 8.24 -2.16
C ALA A 98 -20.60 6.80 -2.68
N VAL A 99 -19.48 6.10 -2.51
CA VAL A 99 -19.22 4.80 -3.13
C VAL A 99 -18.94 3.77 -2.04
N TRP A 100 -19.96 2.98 -1.70
CA TRP A 100 -19.93 2.03 -0.57
C TRP A 100 -18.77 1.03 -0.56
N TRP A 101 -18.24 0.66 -1.73
CA TRP A 101 -17.12 -0.29 -1.83
C TRP A 101 -15.75 0.40 -1.89
N TRP A 102 -15.70 1.73 -2.01
CA TRP A 102 -14.44 2.47 -2.23
C TRP A 102 -13.47 2.23 -1.10
N ASP A 103 -13.98 2.37 0.12
CA ASP A 103 -13.25 2.15 1.34
C ASP A 103 -12.63 0.75 1.40
N HIS A 104 -13.48 -0.28 1.28
CA HIS A 104 -13.08 -1.69 1.17
C HIS A 104 -12.01 -1.94 0.10
N LEU A 105 -12.09 -1.30 -1.08
CA LEU A 105 -11.09 -1.45 -2.12
C LEU A 105 -9.75 -0.83 -1.68
N THR A 106 -9.78 0.38 -1.15
CA THR A 106 -8.56 1.07 -0.71
C THR A 106 -7.88 0.31 0.43
N HIS A 107 -8.65 -0.19 1.39
CA HIS A 107 -8.16 -1.04 2.47
C HIS A 107 -7.59 -2.35 1.92
N ALA A 108 -8.32 -3.10 1.08
CA ALA A 108 -7.82 -4.36 0.53
C ALA A 108 -6.50 -4.20 -0.24
N LEU A 109 -6.36 -3.14 -1.03
CA LEU A 109 -5.14 -2.84 -1.77
C LEU A 109 -3.99 -2.44 -0.84
N SER A 110 -4.24 -1.59 0.15
CA SER A 110 -3.25 -1.17 1.14
C SER A 110 -2.82 -2.34 2.02
N SER A 111 -3.74 -3.17 2.52
CA SER A 111 -3.44 -4.38 3.29
C SER A 111 -2.64 -5.39 2.47
N SER A 112 -2.88 -5.51 1.15
CA SER A 112 -2.05 -6.34 0.27
C SER A 112 -0.59 -5.84 0.22
N LEU A 113 -0.40 -4.52 0.14
CA LEU A 113 0.93 -3.91 0.13
C LEU A 113 1.64 -4.14 1.47
N VAL A 114 0.94 -3.93 2.58
CA VAL A 114 1.46 -4.17 3.94
C VAL A 114 1.89 -5.63 4.11
N ALA A 115 1.06 -6.58 3.67
CA ALA A 115 1.42 -7.99 3.71
C ALA A 115 2.65 -8.31 2.86
N GLY A 116 2.77 -7.70 1.68
CA GLY A 116 3.95 -7.79 0.83
C GLY A 116 5.22 -7.29 1.52
N VAL A 117 5.13 -6.16 2.22
CA VAL A 117 6.24 -5.60 3.01
C VAL A 117 6.62 -6.53 4.16
N GLY A 118 5.64 -7.05 4.90
CA GLY A 118 5.88 -8.01 5.98
C GLY A 118 6.59 -9.27 5.45
N TYR A 119 6.07 -9.88 4.39
CA TYR A 119 6.67 -11.06 3.78
C TYR A 119 8.09 -10.79 3.27
N ALA A 120 8.29 -9.68 2.55
CA ALA A 120 9.61 -9.30 2.06
C ALA A 120 10.62 -9.08 3.20
N THR A 121 10.17 -8.49 4.32
CA THR A 121 11.00 -8.28 5.52
C THR A 121 11.40 -9.61 6.15
N ALA A 122 10.44 -10.51 6.38
CA ALA A 122 10.73 -11.85 6.90
C ALA A 122 11.68 -12.61 5.98
N ARG A 123 11.42 -12.63 4.68
CA ARG A 123 12.27 -13.34 3.72
C ARG A 123 13.67 -12.73 3.62
N ALA A 124 13.79 -11.40 3.71
CA ALA A 124 15.10 -10.76 3.72
C ALA A 124 15.94 -11.20 4.92
N LEU A 125 15.35 -11.28 6.11
CA LEU A 125 16.04 -11.78 7.29
C LEU A 125 16.43 -13.26 7.12
N ASP A 126 15.47 -14.12 6.81
CA ASP A 126 15.68 -15.56 6.65
C ASP A 126 16.75 -15.93 5.60
N VAL A 127 16.89 -15.13 4.54
CA VAL A 127 17.92 -15.36 3.49
C VAL A 127 19.29 -14.81 3.87
N HIS A 128 19.36 -13.72 4.64
CA HIS A 128 20.61 -12.97 4.86
C HIS A 128 21.19 -13.14 6.26
N THR A 129 20.57 -13.95 7.12
CA THR A 129 21.15 -14.31 8.41
C THR A 129 20.90 -15.77 8.73
N ASP A 130 21.97 -16.49 9.08
CA ASP A 130 21.86 -17.87 9.57
C ASP A 130 21.37 -17.93 11.03
N ALA A 131 21.22 -16.77 11.69
CA ALA A 131 20.82 -16.66 13.09
C ALA A 131 19.33 -16.95 13.33
N VAL A 132 18.49 -16.84 12.30
CA VAL A 132 17.05 -17.09 12.37
C VAL A 132 16.60 -17.86 11.14
N ASN A 133 15.76 -18.87 11.37
CA ASN A 133 15.06 -19.63 10.33
C ASN A 133 13.56 -19.41 10.54
N PHE A 134 12.83 -19.08 9.49
CA PHE A 134 11.39 -18.86 9.53
C PHE A 134 10.62 -20.03 8.92
N PRO A 135 10.36 -21.11 9.69
CA PRO A 135 9.54 -22.21 9.21
C PRO A 135 8.12 -21.71 8.87
N PRO A 136 7.36 -22.42 8.02
CA PRO A 136 6.06 -21.98 7.54
C PRO A 136 5.10 -21.56 8.67
N THR A 137 5.04 -22.31 9.77
CA THR A 137 4.21 -21.97 10.93
C THR A 137 4.64 -20.66 11.60
N PHE A 138 5.95 -20.39 11.69
CA PHE A 138 6.44 -19.13 12.22
C PHE A 138 6.10 -17.97 11.27
N LEU A 139 6.30 -18.16 9.97
CA LEU A 139 5.97 -17.15 8.97
C LEU A 139 4.47 -16.80 8.99
N PHE A 140 3.59 -17.79 9.17
CA PHE A 140 2.15 -17.58 9.36
C PHE A 140 1.88 -16.63 10.53
N VAL A 141 2.39 -16.97 11.72
CA VAL A 141 2.16 -16.20 12.95
C VAL A 141 2.79 -14.82 12.86
N TYR A 142 4.00 -14.72 12.29
CA TYR A 142 4.67 -13.45 12.05
C TYR A 142 3.84 -12.54 11.16
N LEU A 143 3.36 -13.02 10.01
CA LEU A 143 2.56 -12.21 9.09
C LEU A 143 1.25 -11.77 9.74
N LEU A 144 0.60 -12.66 10.49
CA LEU A 144 -0.62 -12.34 11.21
C LEU A 144 -0.41 -11.23 12.23
N ILE A 145 0.64 -11.34 13.07
CA ILE A 145 0.98 -10.31 14.07
C ILE A 145 1.39 -9.01 13.38
N PHE A 146 2.22 -9.10 12.33
CA PHE A 146 2.71 -7.93 11.60
C PHE A 146 1.56 -7.13 10.99
N MET A 147 0.62 -7.80 10.33
CA MET A 147 -0.53 -7.15 9.72
C MET A 147 -1.45 -6.53 10.77
N MET A 148 -1.75 -7.24 11.86
CA MET A 148 -2.56 -6.68 12.95
C MET A 148 -1.88 -5.48 13.62
N ALA A 149 -0.56 -5.56 13.85
CA ALA A 149 0.19 -4.45 14.42
C ALA A 149 0.19 -3.23 13.49
N PHE A 150 0.30 -3.44 12.18
CA PHE A 150 0.19 -2.37 11.21
C PHE A 150 -1.22 -1.76 11.18
N GLY A 151 -2.28 -2.59 11.22
CA GLY A 151 -3.67 -2.12 11.30
C GLY A 151 -3.88 -1.20 12.50
N VAL A 152 -3.40 -1.59 13.69
CA VAL A 152 -3.47 -0.73 14.88
C VAL A 152 -2.70 0.59 14.69
N VAL A 153 -1.52 0.55 14.08
CA VAL A 153 -0.75 1.78 13.79
C VAL A 153 -1.50 2.68 12.81
N TRP A 154 -2.19 2.09 11.83
CA TRP A 154 -3.00 2.82 10.86
C TRP A 154 -4.17 3.53 11.53
N GLU A 155 -4.95 2.82 12.34
CA GLU A 155 -6.07 3.37 13.11
C GLU A 155 -5.64 4.50 14.05
N LEU A 156 -4.50 4.33 14.75
CA LEU A 156 -3.94 5.37 15.60
C LEU A 156 -3.56 6.61 14.79
N TYR A 157 -3.00 6.42 13.60
CA TYR A 157 -2.66 7.50 12.71
C TYR A 157 -3.92 8.28 12.26
N GLU A 158 -5.00 7.60 11.88
CA GLU A 158 -6.27 8.25 11.49
C GLU A 158 -6.91 9.01 12.66
N PHE A 159 -6.87 8.43 13.85
CA PHE A 159 -7.27 9.09 15.09
C PHE A 159 -6.48 10.39 15.31
N TYR A 160 -5.14 10.34 15.23
CA TYR A 160 -4.31 11.53 15.43
C TYR A 160 -4.51 12.60 14.37
N VAL A 161 -4.72 12.24 13.10
CA VAL A 161 -5.06 13.19 12.04
C VAL A 161 -6.39 13.88 12.34
N THR A 162 -7.38 13.13 12.80
CA THR A 162 -8.69 13.66 13.19
C THR A 162 -8.57 14.62 14.38
N VAL A 163 -7.79 14.26 15.40
CA VAL A 163 -7.50 15.15 16.55
C VAL A 163 -6.76 16.42 16.10
N ALA A 164 -5.77 16.31 15.22
CA ALA A 164 -5.05 17.46 14.69
C ALA A 164 -5.96 18.41 13.90
N ALA A 165 -6.89 17.88 13.10
CA ALA A 165 -7.88 18.69 12.38
C ALA A 165 -8.74 19.53 13.35
N GLN A 166 -9.22 18.91 14.42
CA GLN A 166 -10.03 19.56 15.45
C GLN A 166 -9.25 20.68 16.16
N LEU A 167 -8.00 20.42 16.54
CA LEU A 167 -7.14 21.41 17.20
C LEU A 167 -6.82 22.60 16.30
N LEU A 168 -6.72 22.40 14.98
CA LEU A 168 -6.45 23.46 14.00
C LEU A 168 -7.72 24.23 13.59
N GLY A 169 -8.90 23.86 14.11
CA GLY A 169 -10.17 24.50 13.75
C GLY A 169 -10.56 24.30 12.28
N VAL A 170 -9.97 23.31 11.61
CA VAL A 170 -10.29 22.96 10.24
C VAL A 170 -11.54 22.09 10.28
N PRO A 171 -12.58 22.32 9.44
CA PRO A 171 -13.74 21.46 9.36
C PRO A 171 -13.28 20.01 9.15
N GLY A 172 -13.42 19.19 10.20
CA GLY A 172 -12.95 17.82 10.19
C GLY A 172 -13.82 17.01 9.24
N ILE A 173 -13.35 16.82 8.01
CA ILE A 173 -13.80 15.69 7.20
C ILE A 173 -13.15 14.49 7.88
N LEU A 174 -13.93 13.83 8.73
CA LEU A 174 -13.55 12.71 9.57
C LEU A 174 -12.76 11.69 8.74
N MET A 175 -11.50 11.42 9.12
CA MET A 175 -10.75 10.27 8.59
C MET A 175 -11.19 9.00 9.34
N GLN A 176 -11.46 9.12 10.64
CA GLN A 176 -12.04 8.06 11.47
C GLN A 176 -13.54 8.30 11.63
N TYR A 177 -14.40 7.44 11.08
CA TYR A 177 -15.86 7.62 11.15
C TYR A 177 -16.46 7.22 12.52
N GLY A 178 -15.63 6.68 13.42
CA GLY A 178 -15.97 6.43 14.81
C GLY A 178 -15.27 5.18 15.36
N LEU A 179 -15.69 4.74 16.54
CA LEU A 179 -15.17 3.51 17.15
C LEU A 179 -15.64 2.25 16.39
N GLU A 180 -16.86 2.27 15.88
CA GLU A 180 -17.43 1.14 15.12
C GLU A 180 -16.63 0.87 13.84
N ASP A 181 -16.25 1.94 13.13
CA ASP A 181 -15.39 1.95 11.95
C ASP A 181 -14.04 1.27 12.25
N THR A 182 -13.31 1.79 13.23
CA THR A 182 -12.03 1.22 13.71
C THR A 182 -12.14 -0.26 14.07
N VAL A 183 -13.23 -0.69 14.73
CA VAL A 183 -13.40 -2.10 15.09
C VAL A 183 -13.65 -2.96 13.85
N LEU A 184 -14.43 -2.45 12.89
CA LEU A 184 -14.66 -3.12 11.61
C LEU A 184 -13.37 -3.22 10.80
N ASP A 185 -12.58 -2.15 10.74
CA ASP A 185 -11.31 -2.12 10.02
C ASP A 185 -10.31 -3.14 10.58
N LEU A 186 -10.16 -3.19 11.91
CA LEU A 186 -9.32 -4.20 12.55
C LEU A 186 -9.85 -5.63 12.36
N ALA A 187 -11.18 -5.82 12.26
CA ALA A 187 -11.76 -7.12 11.95
C ALA A 187 -11.49 -7.53 10.49
N TYR A 188 -11.59 -6.59 9.55
CA TYR A 188 -11.24 -6.81 8.15
C TYR A 188 -9.74 -7.09 8.00
N ASP A 189 -8.89 -6.38 8.72
CA ASP A 189 -7.45 -6.63 8.76
C ASP A 189 -7.13 -8.02 9.31
N LEU A 190 -7.84 -8.48 10.35
CA LEU A 190 -7.67 -9.84 10.87
C LEU A 190 -8.05 -10.90 9.83
N VAL A 191 -9.19 -10.72 9.16
CA VAL A 191 -9.63 -11.65 8.10
C VAL A 191 -8.62 -11.64 6.94
N GLY A 192 -8.20 -10.46 6.50
CA GLY A 192 -7.17 -10.30 5.48
C GLY A 192 -5.85 -10.94 5.88
N ALA A 193 -5.43 -10.75 7.13
CA ALA A 193 -4.22 -11.34 7.68
C ALA A 193 -4.30 -12.87 7.71
N LEU A 194 -5.43 -13.45 8.11
CA LEU A 194 -5.64 -14.90 8.09
C LEU A 194 -5.59 -15.45 6.66
N LEU A 195 -6.23 -14.79 5.70
CA LEU A 195 -6.22 -15.19 4.30
C LEU A 195 -4.81 -15.11 3.71
N VAL A 196 -4.11 -13.99 3.90
CA VAL A 196 -2.78 -13.78 3.31
C VAL A 196 -1.72 -14.62 3.99
N SER A 197 -1.73 -14.74 5.32
CA SER A 197 -0.79 -15.63 6.02
C SER A 197 -1.04 -17.10 5.68
N GLY A 198 -2.30 -17.53 5.52
CA GLY A 198 -2.66 -18.88 5.09
C GLY A 198 -2.21 -19.17 3.65
N LEU A 199 -2.55 -18.30 2.69
CA LEU A 199 -2.12 -18.44 1.30
C LEU A 199 -0.60 -18.31 1.15
N GLY A 200 0.01 -17.40 1.90
CA GLY A 200 1.45 -17.13 1.90
C GLY A 200 2.29 -18.29 2.43
N THR A 201 1.72 -19.10 3.32
CA THR A 201 2.41 -20.29 3.84
C THR A 201 2.11 -21.54 3.04
N ALA A 202 0.88 -21.70 2.53
CA ALA A 202 0.47 -22.87 1.74
C ALA A 202 0.96 -22.84 0.29
N TYR A 203 0.92 -21.69 -0.41
CA TYR A 203 1.17 -21.63 -1.85
C TYR A 203 2.49 -20.97 -2.25
N LEU A 204 2.89 -19.91 -1.53
CA LEU A 204 4.11 -19.17 -1.89
C LEU A 204 5.39 -19.96 -1.56
N THR A 205 5.38 -20.78 -0.51
CA THR A 205 6.49 -21.70 -0.18
C THR A 205 6.69 -22.73 -1.28
N ASP A 206 5.62 -23.39 -1.73
CA ASP A 206 5.68 -24.42 -2.77
C ASP A 206 6.06 -23.86 -4.14
N VAL A 207 5.49 -22.72 -4.54
CA VAL A 207 5.83 -22.08 -5.82
C VAL A 207 7.27 -21.52 -5.79
N SER A 208 7.71 -20.95 -4.67
CA SER A 208 9.09 -20.48 -4.51
C SER A 208 10.09 -21.64 -4.56
N ASN A 209 9.78 -22.76 -3.93
CA ASN A 209 10.62 -23.96 -3.96
C ASN A 209 10.67 -24.57 -5.37
N GLN A 210 9.53 -24.69 -6.05
CA GLN A 210 9.48 -25.15 -7.44
C GLN A 210 10.27 -24.25 -8.38
N LEU A 211 10.19 -22.92 -8.23
CA LEU A 211 10.98 -21.98 -9.01
C LEU A 211 12.49 -22.07 -8.70
N ALA A 212 12.86 -22.24 -7.43
CA ALA A 212 14.24 -22.44 -7.03
C ALA A 212 14.82 -23.72 -7.64
N ASP A 213 14.06 -24.83 -7.64
CA ASP A 213 14.46 -26.09 -8.27
C ASP A 213 14.58 -25.97 -9.79
N LEU A 214 13.65 -25.25 -10.43
CA LEU A 214 13.66 -25.02 -11.89
C LEU A 214 14.83 -24.14 -12.36
N LEU A 215 15.28 -23.23 -11.50
CA LEU A 215 16.43 -22.36 -11.76
C LEU A 215 17.75 -23.00 -11.34
N GLY A 216 17.76 -23.82 -10.29
CA GLY A 216 18.92 -24.59 -9.81
C GLY A 216 19.30 -25.73 -10.75
N THR A 217 18.33 -26.37 -11.40
CA THR A 217 18.56 -27.41 -12.43
C THR A 217 19.08 -26.86 -13.77
N ARG A 218 19.15 -25.53 -13.93
CA ARG A 218 19.64 -24.84 -15.14
C ARG A 218 21.02 -24.20 -14.99
N ALA A 219 21.71 -24.39 -13.87
CA ALA A 219 23.12 -24.05 -13.78
C ALA A 219 23.95 -25.12 -14.53
N PRO A 220 24.78 -24.74 -15.52
CA PRO A 220 25.62 -25.68 -16.27
C PRO A 220 26.72 -26.32 -15.41
#